data_AF-A0A9W4CXY6-F1
#
_entry.id   AF-A0A9W4CXY6-F1
#
_cell.length_a   1.000
_cell.length_b   1.000
_cell.length_c   1.000
_cell.angle_alpha   90.00
_cell.angle_beta   90.00
_cell.angle_gamma   90.00
#
_symmetry.space_group_name_H-M   'P 1'
#
loop_
_entity.id
_entity.type
_entity.pdbx_description
1 polymer ?
#
loop_
_entity_poly.entity_id
_entity_poly.type
_entity_poly.pdbx_seq_one_letter_code
_entity_poly.pdbx_strand_id
1 'polypeptide(L)'
;MKFINVTLITTTISLFTSFVAAQNSEDFILFACIGVDFYKKSVQDSAAKSHRLGRETINGYPTFYNLRGLPGSRPHKLFPMIPNIHVYNGESDLRYFLIVDSEGDYQGMVYQTRSRYEPCTRVTHEFMR
;
A
#
# COMPACT_ATOMS: atom_id res chain seq x y z
N MET A 1 -32.95 -55.88 -39.75
CA MET A 1 -31.62 -55.24 -39.83
C MET A 1 -31.15 -54.93 -38.42
N LYS A 2 -29.94 -55.37 -38.06
CA LYS A 2 -29.35 -55.31 -36.72
C LYS A 2 -28.45 -54.07 -36.69
N PHE A 3 -28.70 -53.13 -35.79
CA PHE A 3 -27.79 -51.99 -35.57
C PHE A 3 -27.14 -52.10 -34.21
N ILE A 4 -25.82 -52.09 -34.25
CA ILE A 4 -24.87 -52.26 -33.15
C ILE A 4 -24.79 -50.90 -32.44
N ASN A 5 -25.23 -50.82 -31.18
CA ASN A 5 -24.97 -49.66 -30.36
C ASN A 5 -23.69 -49.89 -29.56
N VAL A 6 -22.58 -49.33 -30.07
CA VAL A 6 -21.32 -49.21 -29.34
C VAL A 6 -21.47 -48.05 -28.37
N THR A 7 -21.55 -48.34 -27.07
CA THR A 7 -21.58 -47.31 -26.02
C THR A 7 -20.16 -46.79 -25.80
N LEU A 8 -19.86 -45.63 -26.37
CA LEU A 8 -18.60 -44.92 -26.13
C LEU A 8 -18.70 -44.19 -24.79
N ILE A 9 -18.00 -44.69 -23.76
CA ILE A 9 -17.90 -44.03 -22.46
C ILE A 9 -16.83 -42.95 -22.58
N THR A 10 -17.25 -41.68 -22.68
CA THR A 10 -16.38 -40.51 -22.62
C THR A 10 -16.04 -40.21 -21.16
N THR A 11 -14.87 -40.64 -20.70
CA THR A 11 -14.33 -40.28 -19.39
C THR A 11 -13.79 -38.86 -19.42
N THR A 12 -14.54 -37.89 -18.89
CA THR A 12 -14.05 -36.52 -18.69
C THR A 12 -13.07 -36.49 -17.53
N ILE A 13 -11.78 -36.41 -17.83
CA ILE A 13 -10.73 -36.14 -16.84
C ILE A 13 -10.89 -34.67 -16.42
N SER A 14 -11.65 -34.42 -15.35
CA SER A 14 -11.69 -33.11 -14.70
C SER A 14 -10.40 -32.94 -13.90
N LEU A 15 -9.39 -32.31 -14.50
CA LEU A 15 -8.27 -31.75 -13.74
C LEU A 15 -8.80 -30.55 -12.94
N PHE A 16 -9.22 -30.82 -11.70
CA PHE A 16 -9.27 -29.78 -10.69
C PHE A 16 -7.83 -29.40 -10.35
N THR A 17 -7.25 -28.48 -11.12
CA THR A 17 -6.09 -27.72 -10.66
C THR A 17 -6.60 -26.84 -9.53
N SER A 18 -6.57 -27.36 -8.31
CA SER A 18 -6.69 -26.54 -7.11
C SER A 18 -5.53 -25.55 -7.16
N PHE A 19 -5.80 -24.34 -7.64
CA PHE A 19 -4.94 -23.18 -7.49
C PHE A 19 -4.82 -22.94 -5.98
N VAL A 20 -3.83 -23.57 -5.35
CA VAL A 20 -3.27 -23.04 -4.13
C VAL A 20 -2.51 -21.80 -4.58
N ALA A 21 -3.21 -20.66 -4.65
CA ALA A 21 -2.56 -19.38 -4.71
C ALA A 21 -1.66 -19.33 -3.47
N ALA A 22 -0.35 -19.43 -3.68
CA ALA A 22 0.62 -19.11 -2.65
C ALA A 22 0.25 -17.71 -2.15
N GLN A 23 -0.25 -17.62 -0.92
CA GLN A 23 -0.44 -16.34 -0.26
C GLN A 23 0.95 -15.75 -0.09
N ASN A 24 1.38 -14.91 -1.03
CA ASN A 24 2.43 -13.94 -0.78
C ASN A 24 1.87 -12.96 0.23
N SER A 25 2.01 -13.30 1.52
CA SER A 25 1.51 -12.64 2.71
C SER A 25 2.20 -11.30 3.00
N GLU A 26 2.55 -10.52 1.98
CA GLU A 26 3.30 -9.29 2.16
C GLU A 26 2.43 -8.07 2.50
N ASP A 27 1.11 -8.19 2.46
CA ASP A 27 0.21 -7.10 2.77
C ASP A 27 -0.17 -7.11 4.25
N PHE A 28 0.78 -6.71 5.09
CA PHE A 28 0.58 -6.52 6.52
C PHE A 28 0.48 -5.04 6.87
N ILE A 29 -0.16 -4.74 8.00
CA ILE A 29 -0.28 -3.37 8.51
C ILE A 29 1.10 -2.86 8.90
N LEU A 30 1.55 -1.79 8.26
CA LEU A 30 2.85 -1.17 8.54
C LEU A 30 2.71 0.06 9.44
N PHE A 31 1.63 0.83 9.25
CA PHE A 31 1.32 2.00 10.07
C PHE A 31 -0.13 1.98 10.53
N ALA A 32 -0.35 2.29 11.81
CA ALA A 32 -1.66 2.51 12.40
C ALA A 32 -1.80 3.99 12.80
N CYS A 33 -2.73 4.69 12.16
CA CYS A 33 -3.11 6.07 12.47
C CYS A 33 -4.44 6.07 13.25
N ILE A 34 -4.95 7.25 13.64
CA ILE A 34 -6.21 7.35 14.39
C ILE A 34 -7.41 6.71 13.65
N GLY A 35 -7.76 5.48 14.04
CA GLY A 35 -8.88 4.72 13.50
C GLY A 35 -8.68 4.15 12.09
N VAL A 36 -7.44 4.14 11.57
CA VAL A 36 -7.13 3.64 10.21
C VAL A 36 -5.78 2.94 10.19
N ASP A 37 -5.73 1.81 9.50
CA ASP A 37 -4.52 1.05 9.21
C ASP A 37 -4.05 1.22 7.76
N PHE A 38 -2.74 1.28 7.58
CA PHE A 38 -2.08 1.40 6.29
C PHE A 38 -1.11 0.25 6.06
N TYR A 39 -1.28 -0.42 4.94
CA TYR A 39 -0.58 -1.65 4.62
C TYR A 39 0.75 -1.38 3.91
N LYS A 40 1.71 -2.27 4.14
CA LYS A 40 3.09 -2.16 3.64
C LYS A 40 3.14 -1.90 2.13
N LYS A 41 2.34 -2.63 1.33
CA LYS A 41 2.40 -2.50 -0.13
C LYS A 41 1.95 -1.12 -0.60
N SER A 42 0.82 -0.62 -0.08
CA SER A 42 0.32 0.73 -0.37
C SER A 42 1.32 1.81 0.03
N VAL A 43 1.97 1.65 1.18
CA VAL A 43 3.03 2.56 1.65
C VAL A 43 4.22 2.59 0.69
N GLN A 44 4.73 1.42 0.31
CA GLN A 44 5.88 1.32 -0.60
C GLN A 44 5.57 1.91 -1.98
N ASP A 45 4.42 1.57 -2.55
CA ASP A 45 4.02 2.05 -3.88
C ASP A 45 3.74 3.57 -3.87
N SER A 46 3.22 4.10 -2.75
CA SER A 46 3.03 5.54 -2.55
C SER A 46 4.35 6.29 -2.39
N ALA A 47 5.33 5.73 -1.66
CA ALA A 47 6.68 6.30 -1.57
C ALA A 47 7.35 6.35 -2.95
N ALA A 48 7.27 5.26 -3.70
CA ALA A 48 7.79 5.18 -5.05
C ALA A 48 7.10 6.19 -5.99
N LYS A 49 5.78 6.39 -5.89
CA LYS A 49 5.07 7.42 -6.67
C LYS A 49 5.54 8.82 -6.29
N SER A 50 5.64 9.13 -5.00
CA SER A 50 6.15 10.42 -4.51
C SER A 50 7.54 10.73 -5.07
N HIS A 51 8.42 9.74 -5.10
CA HIS A 51 9.76 9.87 -5.66
C HIS A 51 9.72 10.11 -7.18
N ARG A 52 8.96 9.31 -7.93
CA ARG A 52 8.83 9.42 -9.40
C ARG A 52 8.28 10.76 -9.87
N LEU A 53 7.39 11.40 -9.09
CA LEU A 53 6.88 12.72 -9.43
C LEU A 53 7.98 13.79 -9.47
N GLY A 54 9.09 13.60 -8.74
CA GLY A 54 10.23 14.51 -8.77
C GLY A 54 9.85 15.93 -8.33
N ARG A 55 9.70 16.84 -9.30
CA ARG A 55 9.28 18.24 -9.11
C ARG A 55 7.82 18.50 -9.46
N GLU A 56 7.14 17.54 -10.07
CA GLU A 56 5.72 17.64 -10.40
C GLU A 56 4.86 17.44 -9.15
N THR A 57 3.62 17.96 -9.18
CA THR A 57 2.69 17.81 -8.07
C THR A 57 1.28 17.47 -8.55
N ILE A 58 0.55 16.73 -7.73
CA ILE A 58 -0.87 16.43 -7.86
C ILE A 58 -1.58 17.11 -6.68
N ASN A 59 -2.34 18.16 -6.97
CA ASN A 59 -2.97 19.06 -5.98
C ASN A 59 -1.98 19.55 -4.91
N GLY A 60 -0.75 19.91 -5.32
CA GLY A 60 0.27 20.43 -4.43
C GLY A 60 1.09 19.38 -3.68
N TYR A 61 0.93 18.09 -3.97
CA TYR A 61 1.72 17.00 -3.38
C TYR A 61 2.58 16.26 -4.41
N PRO A 62 3.79 15.79 -4.06
CA PRO A 62 4.42 15.86 -2.75
C PRO A 62 4.79 17.30 -2.35
N THR A 63 4.72 17.61 -1.05
CA THR A 63 5.08 18.93 -0.51
C THR A 63 6.21 18.81 0.51
N PHE A 64 7.05 19.82 0.65
CA PHE A 64 8.19 19.77 1.57
C PHE A 64 7.76 19.64 3.03
N TYR A 65 8.51 18.83 3.78
CA TYR A 65 8.28 18.62 5.20
C TYR A 65 9.57 18.84 6.00
N ASN A 66 9.74 20.05 6.53
CA ASN A 66 10.97 20.44 7.21
C ASN A 66 10.90 20.18 8.71
N LEU A 67 10.75 18.91 9.10
CA LEU A 67 10.84 18.50 10.51
C LEU A 67 12.28 18.09 10.84
N ARG A 68 12.80 18.57 11.97
CA ARG A 68 14.14 18.18 12.45
C ARG A 68 14.09 16.79 13.08
N GLY A 69 15.19 16.05 12.97
CA GLY A 69 15.35 14.74 13.62
C GLY A 69 14.68 13.56 12.89
N LEU A 70 14.15 13.76 11.68
CA LEU A 70 13.67 12.66 10.85
C LEU A 70 14.85 11.80 10.35
N PRO A 71 14.68 10.46 10.28
CA PRO A 71 15.64 9.57 9.64
C PRO A 71 15.66 9.76 8.12
N GLY A 72 16.65 9.19 7.44
CA GLY A 72 16.80 9.26 5.99
C GLY A 72 17.35 10.58 5.47
N SER A 73 17.48 10.67 4.15
CA SER A 73 18.14 11.79 3.47
C SER A 73 17.20 12.99 3.25
N ARG A 74 17.72 14.20 3.45
CA ARG A 74 16.95 15.42 3.15
C ARG A 74 16.96 15.74 1.64
N PRO A 75 15.93 16.42 1.11
CA PRO A 75 14.74 16.93 1.80
C PRO A 75 13.64 15.86 1.97
N HIS A 76 12.94 15.92 3.11
CA HIS A 76 11.74 15.13 3.33
C HIS A 76 10.51 15.80 2.71
N LYS A 77 9.54 14.97 2.33
CA LYS A 77 8.28 15.39 1.71
C LYS A 77 7.10 14.66 2.36
N LEU A 78 5.94 15.32 2.40
CA LEU A 78 4.66 14.66 2.65
C LEU A 78 4.04 14.21 1.33
N PHE A 79 3.54 12.98 1.30
CA PHE A 79 2.72 12.45 0.22
C PHE A 79 1.41 11.89 0.79
N PRO A 80 0.23 12.21 0.22
CA PRO A 80 -1.03 11.79 0.81
C PRO A 80 -1.25 10.29 0.76
N MET A 81 -1.91 9.79 1.80
CA MET A 81 -2.37 8.41 1.94
C MET A 81 -3.86 8.47 2.29
N ILE A 82 -4.68 7.66 1.62
CA ILE A 82 -6.13 7.64 1.84
C ILE A 82 -6.55 6.22 2.24
N PRO A 83 -7.37 6.05 3.28
CA PRO A 83 -7.85 4.72 3.67
C PRO A 83 -8.51 4.02 2.49
N ASN A 84 -8.19 2.75 2.27
CA ASN A 84 -8.74 1.91 1.18
C ASN A 84 -8.39 2.36 -0.24
N ILE A 85 -7.49 3.33 -0.43
CA ILE A 85 -6.94 3.69 -1.73
C ILE A 85 -5.48 3.27 -1.77
N HIS A 86 -5.13 2.49 -2.80
CA HIS A 86 -3.78 1.92 -2.91
C HIS A 86 -2.70 3.01 -3.01
N VAL A 87 -2.89 3.98 -3.90
CA VAL A 87 -1.99 5.13 -4.09
C VAL A 87 -2.80 6.36 -4.46
N TYR A 88 -2.58 7.46 -3.74
CA TYR A 88 -3.23 8.76 -3.98
C TYR A 88 -3.11 9.23 -5.43
N ASN A 89 -4.20 9.71 -6.02
CA ASN A 89 -4.25 10.16 -7.42
C ASN A 89 -5.03 11.47 -7.65
N GLY A 90 -5.26 12.27 -6.61
CA GLY A 90 -5.85 13.60 -6.74
C GLY A 90 -7.16 13.81 -5.99
N GLU A 91 -7.49 12.91 -5.08
CA GLU A 91 -8.66 13.01 -4.20
C GLU A 91 -8.55 14.20 -3.21
N SER A 92 -9.69 14.63 -2.66
CA SER A 92 -9.79 15.70 -1.66
C SER A 92 -9.74 15.17 -0.22
N ASP A 93 -9.85 16.08 0.77
CA ASP A 93 -10.01 15.77 2.19
C ASP A 93 -8.88 14.91 2.80
N LEU A 94 -7.66 15.33 2.50
CA LEU A 94 -6.43 14.63 2.88
C LEU A 94 -6.16 14.77 4.38
N ARG A 95 -6.16 13.64 5.08
CA ARG A 95 -5.91 13.58 6.53
C ARG A 95 -4.63 12.84 6.89
N TYR A 96 -4.16 11.90 6.08
CA TYR A 96 -3.01 11.06 6.39
C TYR A 96 -1.91 11.27 5.35
N PHE A 97 -0.67 11.30 5.81
CA PHE A 97 0.47 11.65 4.98
C PHE A 97 1.67 10.76 5.29
N LEU A 98 2.22 10.17 4.24
CA LEU A 98 3.48 9.46 4.29
C LEU A 98 4.63 10.47 4.25
N ILE A 99 5.62 10.28 5.13
CA ILE A 99 6.88 11.02 5.10
C ILE A 99 7.83 10.23 4.21
N VAL A 100 8.26 10.84 3.11
CA VAL A 100 9.18 10.24 2.12
C VAL A 100 10.46 11.08 2.09
N ASP A 101 11.61 10.44 2.09
CA ASP A 101 12.91 11.12 2.02
C ASP A 101 13.34 11.42 0.56
N SER A 102 14.54 11.95 0.35
CA SER A 102 15.02 12.29 -0.99
C SER A 102 15.23 11.07 -1.90
N GLU A 103 15.56 9.92 -1.32
CA GLU A 103 15.83 8.67 -2.04
C GLU A 103 14.56 7.91 -2.39
N GLY A 104 13.41 8.36 -1.88
CA GLY A 104 12.12 7.72 -2.11
C GLY A 104 11.74 6.68 -1.06
N ASP A 105 12.47 6.63 0.05
CA ASP A 105 12.19 5.74 1.15
C ASP A 105 11.20 6.36 2.13
N TYR A 106 10.27 5.54 2.62
CA TYR A 106 9.33 5.98 3.65
C TYR A 106 10.01 6.02 5.03
N GLN A 107 9.90 7.15 5.70
CA GLN A 107 10.52 7.38 7.00
C GLN A 107 9.52 7.23 8.15
N GLY A 108 8.25 7.51 7.88
CA GLY A 108 7.17 7.43 8.84
C GLY A 108 5.87 7.91 8.23
N MET A 109 4.84 8.00 9.06
CA MET A 109 3.53 8.46 8.65
C MET A 109 2.94 9.36 9.73
N VAL A 110 2.21 10.38 9.30
CA VAL A 110 1.54 11.34 10.18
C VAL A 110 0.10 11.53 9.76
N TYR A 111 -0.74 11.98 10.67
CA TYR A 111 -2.08 12.44 10.37
C TYR A 111 -2.26 13.89 10.81
N GLN A 112 -3.05 14.64 10.05
CA GLN A 112 -3.37 16.03 10.34
C GLN A 112 -4.51 16.10 11.35
N THR A 113 -4.27 16.87 12.41
CA THR A 113 -5.30 17.37 13.32
C THR A 113 -5.57 18.85 13.02
N ARG A 114 -6.47 19.50 13.77
CA ARG A 114 -6.83 20.91 13.53
C ARG A 114 -5.64 21.88 13.51
N SER A 115 -4.54 21.56 14.20
CA SER A 115 -3.44 22.50 14.42
C SER A 115 -2.04 21.92 14.17
N ARG A 116 -1.90 20.60 14.01
CA ARG A 116 -0.58 19.96 13.84
C ARG A 116 -0.67 18.59 13.18
N TYR A 117 0.48 18.12 12.72
CA TYR A 117 0.69 16.72 12.35
C TYR A 117 1.05 15.89 13.57
N GLU A 118 0.38 14.76 13.73
CA GLU A 118 0.63 13.78 14.79
C GLU A 118 1.20 12.50 14.18
N PRO A 119 2.19 11.84 14.81
CA PRO A 119 2.75 10.60 14.29
C PRO A 119 1.76 9.44 14.36
N CYS A 120 1.77 8.61 13.33
CA CYS A 120 1.15 7.29 13.37
C CYS A 120 2.10 6.27 14.00
N THR A 121 1.54 5.19 14.54
CA THR A 121 2.32 4.10 15.15
C THR A 121 2.84 3.18 14.07
N ARG A 122 4.15 2.89 14.06
CA ARG A 122 4.71 1.81 13.22
C ARG A 122 4.40 0.47 13.90
N VAL A 123 3.72 -0.41 13.19
CA VAL A 123 3.38 -1.74 13.72
C VAL A 123 4.57 -2.67 13.49
N THR A 124 5.13 -3.22 14.58
CA THR A 124 6.16 -4.27 14.51
C THR A 124 5.50 -5.63 14.77
N HIS A 125 5.81 -6.62 13.94
CA HIS A 125 5.26 -7.98 14.06
C HIS A 125 5.91 -8.81 15.19
N GLU A 126 6.57 -8.19 16.15
CA GLU A 126 7.33 -8.89 17.20
C GLU A 126 6.45 -9.50 18.30
N PHE A 127 5.12 -9.36 18.24
CA PHE A 127 4.17 -9.86 19.25
C PHE A 127 3.18 -10.92 18.75
N MET A 128 3.59 -11.80 17.83
CA MET A 128 2.83 -13.02 17.50
C MET A 128 3.68 -14.29 17.67
N ARG A 129 4.21 -14.51 18.88
CA ARG A 129 4.76 -15.80 19.31
C ARG A 129 4.25 -16.15 20.70
#